data_AF-A0AA42RJ89-F1
#
_entry.id   AF-A0AA42RJ89-F1
#
_cell.length_a   1.000
_cell.length_b   1.000
_cell.length_c   1.000
_cell.angle_alpha   90.00
_cell.angle_beta   90.00
_cell.angle_gamma   90.00
#
_symmetry.space_group_name_H-M   'P 1'
#
loop_
_entity.id
_entity.type
_entity.pdbx_description
1 polymer ?
#
loop_
_entity_poly.entity_id
_entity_poly.type
_entity_poly.pdbx_seq_one_letter_code
_entity_poly.pdbx_strand_id
1 'polypeptide(L)'
;MLYSKAKHQLSSRRACRLFSLRTSVFYYQKVRKDEDDKIRFQLIALSNEHQTWGFWMMHYRLRNLGFTWNHKRVYRIYTSMKLNLRNKRKKRLPASIKEPLLRPIYPNVTWSMDF
;
A
#
# COMPACT_ATOMS: atom_id res chain seq x y z
N MET A 1 22.61 25.61 17.68
CA MET A 1 21.59 25.85 18.72
C MET A 1 21.97 25.31 20.09
N LEU A 2 22.07 23.99 20.30
CA LEU A 2 22.42 23.41 21.62
C LEU A 2 23.81 23.84 22.10
N TYR A 3 24.80 23.83 21.20
CA TYR A 3 26.16 24.32 21.46
C TYR A 3 26.19 25.77 21.95
N SER A 4 25.44 26.66 21.29
CA SER A 4 25.37 28.09 21.61
C SER A 4 24.68 28.37 22.95
N LYS A 5 23.70 27.54 23.29
CA LYS A 5 22.98 27.58 24.58
C LYS A 5 23.89 27.13 25.72
N ALA A 6 24.67 26.06 25.51
CA ALA A 6 25.57 25.48 26.50
C ALA A 6 26.83 26.32 26.73
N LYS A 7 27.48 26.78 25.65
CA LYS A 7 28.78 27.47 25.72
C LYS A 7 28.69 28.98 25.93
N HIS A 8 27.62 29.62 25.44
CA HIS A 8 27.44 31.07 25.51
C HIS A 8 26.24 31.48 26.38
N GLN A 9 25.60 30.55 27.10
CA GLN A 9 24.47 30.80 28.01
C GLN A 9 23.31 31.60 27.37
N LEU A 10 23.17 31.48 26.04
CA LEU A 10 22.15 32.20 25.28
C LEU A 10 20.77 31.61 25.54
N SER A 11 19.74 32.45 25.70
CA SER A 11 18.36 31.96 25.75
C SER A 11 17.96 31.28 24.44
N SER A 12 17.02 30.34 24.50
CA SER A 12 16.59 29.58 23.31
C SER A 12 16.08 30.49 22.20
N ARG A 13 15.43 31.61 22.53
CA ARG A 13 15.04 32.66 21.57
C ARG A 13 16.24 33.38 20.95
N ARG A 14 17.26 33.74 21.73
CA ARG A 14 18.48 34.41 21.21
C ARG A 14 19.26 33.47 20.28
N ALA A 15 19.41 32.21 20.67
CA ALA A 15 20.00 31.20 19.80
C ALA A 15 19.18 31.03 18.50
N CYS A 16 17.84 30.96 18.58
CA CYS A 16 16.98 30.90 17.39
C CYS A 16 17.17 32.09 16.44
N ARG A 17 17.22 33.32 16.96
CA ARG A 17 17.48 34.52 16.15
C ARG A 17 18.86 34.48 15.51
N LEU A 18 19.89 34.07 16.24
CA LEU A 18 21.26 33.97 15.73
C LEU A 18 21.36 33.04 14.51
N PHE A 19 20.63 31.91 14.52
CA PHE A 19 20.60 30.96 13.40
C PHE A 19 19.46 31.22 12.40
N SER A 20 18.76 32.36 12.48
CA SER A 20 17.61 32.68 11.62
C SER A 20 16.52 31.60 11.58
N LEU A 21 16.30 30.91 12.71
CA LEU A 21 15.28 29.87 12.86
C LEU A 21 14.09 30.38 13.66
N ARG A 22 12.88 29.97 13.28
CA ARG A 22 11.68 30.20 14.10
C ARG A 22 11.71 29.30 15.33
N THR A 23 11.33 29.85 16.48
CA THR A 23 11.33 29.12 17.76
C THR A 23 10.38 27.92 17.74
N SER A 24 9.27 28.02 17.01
CA SER A 24 8.32 26.91 16.84
C SER A 24 8.94 25.68 16.16
N VAL A 25 9.86 25.89 15.22
CA VAL A 25 10.59 24.79 14.54
C VAL A 25 11.54 24.12 15.51
N PHE A 26 12.20 24.89 16.39
CA PHE A 26 13.09 24.35 17.42
C PHE A 26 12.35 23.48 18.44
N TYR A 27 11.12 23.87 18.81
CA TYR A 27 10.29 23.10 19.74
C TYR A 27 9.43 22.03 19.07
N TYR A 28 9.40 21.96 17.74
CA TYR A 28 8.58 20.99 17.04
C TYR A 28 9.07 19.58 17.34
N GLN A 29 8.23 18.80 18.03
CA GLN A 29 8.42 17.37 18.19
C GLN A 29 7.44 16.65 17.27
N LYS A 30 7.96 15.76 16.43
CA LYS A 30 7.12 14.91 15.59
C LYS A 30 6.30 14.00 16.50
N VAL A 31 4.98 14.18 16.50
CA VAL A 31 4.06 13.28 17.19
C VAL A 31 4.19 11.89 16.56
N ARG A 32 4.59 10.90 17.36
CA ARG A 32 4.55 9.50 16.95
C ARG A 32 3.08 9.12 16.77
N LYS A 33 2.76 8.58 15.60
CA LYS A 33 1.42 8.09 15.31
C LYS A 33 1.38 6.62 15.67
N ASP A 34 1.09 6.30 16.94
CA ASP A 34 1.02 4.91 17.42
C ASP A 34 0.06 4.04 16.59
N GLU A 35 -0.97 4.66 16.01
CA GLU A 35 -1.86 4.01 15.05
C GLU A 35 -1.19 3.55 13.75
N ASP A 36 -0.14 4.24 13.27
CA ASP A 36 0.58 3.80 12.07
C ASP A 36 1.27 2.46 12.32
N ASP A 37 1.78 2.25 13.54
CA ASP A 37 2.42 0.99 13.93
C ASP A 37 1.39 -0.14 14.09
N LYS A 38 0.19 0.16 14.61
CA LYS A 38 -0.94 -0.79 14.61
C LYS A 38 -1.33 -1.20 13.19
N ILE A 39 -1.39 -0.25 12.25
CA ILE A 39 -1.67 -0.55 10.83
C ILE A 39 -0.58 -1.44 10.24
N ARG A 40 0.70 -1.13 10.49
CA ARG A 40 1.83 -1.97 10.04
C ARG A 40 1.71 -3.39 10.55
N PHE A 41 1.47 -3.55 11.85
CA PHE A 41 1.34 -4.87 12.47
C PHE A 41 0.24 -5.70 11.81
N GLN A 42 -0.95 -5.11 11.64
CA GLN A 42 -2.08 -5.82 11.01
C GLN A 42 -1.83 -6.13 9.53
N LEU A 43 -1.19 -5.23 8.79
CA LEU A 43 -0.82 -5.49 7.40
C LEU A 43 0.22 -6.62 7.28
N ILE A 44 1.18 -6.72 8.21
CA ILE A 44 2.14 -7.84 8.25
C ILE A 44 1.41 -9.15 8.52
N ALA A 45 0.52 -9.17 9.51
CA ALA A 45 -0.26 -10.37 9.85
C ALA A 45 -1.07 -10.86 8.63
N LEU A 46 -1.81 -9.97 7.98
CA LEU A 46 -2.58 -10.30 6.77
C LEU A 46 -1.69 -10.70 5.59
N SER A 47 -0.51 -10.11 5.44
CA SER A 47 0.42 -10.48 4.37
C SER A 47 1.00 -11.88 4.56
N ASN A 48 1.20 -12.30 5.81
CA ASN A 48 1.70 -13.63 6.13
C ASN A 48 0.61 -14.69 5.93
N GLU A 49 -0.63 -14.39 6.30
CA GLU A 49 -1.78 -15.28 6.12
C GLU A 49 -2.20 -15.39 4.64
N HIS A 50 -2.13 -14.28 3.90
CA HIS A 50 -2.65 -14.18 2.54
C HIS A 50 -1.67 -13.48 1.58
N GLN A 51 -0.65 -14.22 1.12
CA GLN A 51 0.40 -13.70 0.24
C GLN A 51 -0.10 -13.24 -1.15
N THR A 52 -1.28 -13.69 -1.60
CA THR A 52 -1.85 -13.34 -2.90
C THR A 52 -2.77 -12.12 -2.86
N TRP A 53 -3.07 -11.60 -1.67
CA TRP A 53 -4.01 -10.50 -1.52
C TRP A 53 -3.38 -9.16 -1.89
N GLY A 54 -4.08 -8.42 -2.75
CA GLY A 54 -3.78 -7.02 -3.02
C GLY A 54 -4.31 -6.09 -1.93
N PHE A 55 -3.95 -4.81 -2.05
CA PHE A 55 -4.35 -3.76 -1.11
C PHE A 55 -5.85 -3.76 -0.77
N TRP A 56 -6.74 -3.83 -1.76
CA TRP A 56 -8.18 -3.73 -1.54
C TRP A 56 -8.73 -4.89 -0.71
N MET A 57 -8.24 -6.11 -0.93
CA MET A 57 -8.63 -7.28 -0.13
C MET A 57 -8.20 -7.12 1.33
N MET A 58 -6.95 -6.71 1.56
CA MET A 58 -6.45 -6.46 2.91
C MET A 58 -7.23 -5.33 3.60
N HIS A 59 -7.47 -4.22 2.90
CA HIS A 59 -8.24 -3.09 3.44
C HIS A 59 -9.69 -3.48 3.78
N TYR A 60 -10.34 -4.26 2.93
CA TYR A 60 -11.67 -4.78 3.20
C TYR A 60 -11.68 -5.70 4.43
N ARG A 61 -10.69 -6.61 4.53
CA ARG A 61 -10.52 -7.46 5.71
C ARG A 61 -10.33 -6.64 7.00
N LEU A 62 -9.51 -5.58 6.95
CA LEU A 62 -9.34 -4.66 8.07
C LEU A 62 -10.66 -3.98 8.46
N ARG A 63 -11.50 -3.59 7.49
CA ARG A 63 -12.83 -3.06 7.79
C ARG A 63 -13.73 -4.08 8.47
N ASN A 64 -13.70 -5.34 8.02
CA ASN A 64 -14.50 -6.41 8.63
C ASN A 64 -14.03 -6.77 10.04
N LEU A 65 -12.75 -6.55 10.37
CA LEU A 65 -12.22 -6.66 11.72
C LEU A 65 -12.58 -5.45 12.61
N GLY A 66 -13.35 -4.48 12.10
CA GLY A 66 -13.82 -3.31 12.85
C GLY A 66 -12.89 -2.10 12.82
N PHE A 67 -11.75 -2.15 12.11
CA PHE A 67 -10.87 -0.99 12.01
C PHE A 67 -11.51 0.11 11.15
N THR A 68 -11.54 1.35 11.66
CA THR A 68 -12.14 2.50 10.97
C THR A 68 -11.13 3.39 10.24
N TRP A 69 -9.95 2.85 9.94
CA TRP A 69 -8.87 3.60 9.30
C TRP A 69 -9.24 4.05 7.88
N ASN A 70 -8.82 5.27 7.53
CA ASN A 70 -8.99 5.79 6.18
C ASN A 70 -8.09 5.01 5.19
N HIS A 71 -8.69 4.52 4.09
CA HIS A 71 -7.99 3.78 3.04
C HIS A 71 -6.75 4.53 2.51
N LYS A 72 -6.77 5.86 2.41
CA LYS A 72 -5.60 6.65 1.96
C LYS A 72 -4.40 6.50 2.89
N ARG A 73 -4.65 6.44 4.20
CA ARG A 73 -3.60 6.27 5.22
C ARG A 73 -3.03 4.85 5.18
N VAL A 74 -3.90 3.85 5.15
CA VAL A 74 -3.51 2.43 5.04
C VAL A 74 -2.73 2.20 3.76
N TYR A 75 -3.16 2.78 2.63
CA TYR A 75 -2.47 2.66 1.34
C TYR A 75 -1.05 3.24 1.37
N ARG A 76 -0.86 4.40 2.01
CA ARG A 76 0.47 4.99 2.18
C ARG A 76 1.40 4.10 3.01
N ILE A 77 0.88 3.48 4.05
CA ILE A 77 1.66 2.56 4.90
C ILE A 77 1.98 1.28 4.12
N TYR A 78 0.98 0.68 3.47
CA TYR A 78 1.11 -0.50 2.62
C TYR A 78 2.19 -0.32 1.54
N THR A 79 2.16 0.81 0.83
CA THR A 79 3.17 1.15 -0.19
C THR A 79 4.55 1.43 0.42
N SER A 80 4.63 2.08 1.58
CA SER A 80 5.91 2.27 2.30
C SER A 80 6.55 0.95 2.73
N MET A 81 5.73 -0.07 3.01
CA MET A 81 6.16 -1.43 3.37
C MET A 81 6.49 -2.29 2.14
N LYS A 82 6.32 -1.77 0.92
CA LYS A 82 6.56 -2.49 -0.35
C LYS A 82 5.77 -3.81 -0.47
N LEU A 83 4.57 -3.88 0.13
CA LEU A 83 3.67 -5.04 0.04
C LEU A 83 2.99 -5.20 -1.35
N ASN A 84 3.29 -4.29 -2.28
CA ASN A 84 2.69 -4.26 -3.60
C ASN A 84 3.05 -5.54 -4.38
N LEU A 85 2.03 -6.35 -4.70
CA LEU A 85 2.23 -7.53 -5.52
C LEU A 85 2.57 -7.15 -6.95
N ARG A 86 3.68 -7.70 -7.47
CA ARG A 86 4.04 -7.52 -8.87
C ARG A 86 3.05 -8.29 -9.74
N ASN A 87 2.31 -7.57 -10.58
CA ASN A 87 1.43 -8.21 -11.55
C ASN A 87 2.30 -8.97 -12.57
N LYS A 88 2.11 -10.29 -12.66
CA LYS A 88 2.80 -11.11 -13.67
C LYS A 88 2.19 -10.75 -15.02
N ARG A 89 3.03 -10.33 -15.97
CA ARG A 89 2.57 -10.06 -17.34
C ARG A 89 1.95 -11.36 -17.89
N LYS A 90 0.77 -11.27 -18.51
CA LYS A 90 0.15 -12.41 -19.19
C LYS A 90 1.15 -12.94 -20.23
N LYS A 91 1.47 -14.24 -20.15
CA LYS A 91 2.28 -14.91 -21.17
C LYS A 91 1.48 -14.85 -22.47
N ARG A 92 2.08 -14.33 -23.55
CA ARG A 92 1.49 -14.47 -24.88
C ARG A 92 1.58 -15.95 -25.25
N LEU A 93 0.42 -16.60 -25.33
CA LEU A 93 0.33 -17.96 -25.86
C LEU A 93 0.41 -17.86 -27.40
N PRO A 94 0.99 -18.85 -28.09
CA PRO A 94 0.90 -18.92 -29.54
C PRO A 94 -0.58 -18.93 -29.95
N ALA A 95 -0.90 -18.26 -31.05
CA ALA A 95 -2.24 -18.32 -31.59
C ALA A 95 -2.59 -19.77 -31.93
N SER A 96 -3.76 -20.23 -31.50
CA SER A 96 -4.27 -21.53 -31.94
C SER A 96 -4.38 -21.53 -33.46
N ILE A 97 -4.01 -22.64 -34.09
CA ILE A 97 -4.33 -22.87 -35.50
C ILE A 97 -5.85 -22.86 -35.61
N LYS A 98 -6.39 -21.99 -36.47
CA LYS A 98 -7.83 -21.91 -36.71
C LYS A 98 -8.21 -23.06 -37.62
N GLU A 99 -8.79 -24.11 -37.08
CA GLU A 99 -9.39 -25.17 -37.89
C GLU A 99 -10.69 -24.65 -38.51
N PRO A 100 -10.96 -24.97 -39.80
CA PRO A 100 -12.22 -24.59 -40.42
C PRO A 100 -13.38 -25.28 -39.69
N LEU A 101 -14.48 -24.56 -39.51
CA LEU A 101 -15.71 -25.13 -38.96
C LEU A 101 -16.21 -26.24 -39.89
N LEU A 102 -16.26 -27.47 -39.38
CA LEU A 102 -16.81 -28.61 -40.12
C LEU A 102 -18.33 -28.49 -40.19
N ARG A 103 -18.86 -28.46 -41.41
CA ARG A 103 -20.31 -28.55 -41.65
C ARG A 103 -20.72 -30.02 -41.69
N PRO A 104 -21.66 -30.47 -40.83
CA PRO A 104 -22.13 -31.84 -40.90
C PRO A 104 -22.86 -32.11 -42.23
N ILE A 105 -22.62 -33.29 -42.79
CA ILE A 105 -23.21 -33.73 -44.07
C ILE A 105 -24.65 -34.21 -43.87
N TYR A 106 -24.96 -34.73 -42.67
CA TYR A 106 -26.28 -35.27 -42.30
C TYR A 106 -26.81 -34.59 -41.03
N PRO A 107 -28.14 -34.55 -40.85
CA PRO A 107 -28.73 -34.13 -39.58
C PRO A 107 -28.31 -35.06 -38.43
N ASN A 108 -28.25 -34.53 -37.21
CA ASN A 108 -27.90 -35.26 -35.96
C ASN A 108 -26.46 -35.80 -35.85
N VAL A 109 -25.54 -35.37 -36.71
CA VAL A 109 -24.12 -35.77 -36.65
C VAL A 109 -23.33 -34.99 -35.58
N THR A 110 -23.74 -33.75 -35.30
CA THR A 110 -23.14 -32.90 -34.28
C THR A 110 -24.21 -32.27 -33.41
N TRP A 111 -23.92 -32.18 -32.12
CA TRP A 111 -24.75 -31.50 -31.12
C TRP A 111 -24.02 -30.22 -30.72
N SER A 112 -24.55 -29.06 -31.11
CA SER A 112 -24.11 -27.79 -30.54
C SER A 112 -24.85 -27.54 -29.23
N MET A 113 -24.14 -27.00 -28.24
CA MET A 113 -24.80 -26.36 -27.10
C MET A 113 -25.21 -24.95 -27.56
N ASP A 114 -26.51 -24.74 -27.74
CA ASP A 114 -27.08 -23.41 -27.96
C ASP A 114 -27.38 -22.79 -26.57
N PHE A 115 -26.91 -21.57 -26.32
CA PHE A 115 -27.09 -20.79 -25.08
C PHE A 115 -27.75 -19.45 -25.39
#